data_AF-A0A7X2GWR2-F1
#
_entry.id   AF-A0A7X2GWR2-F1
#
_cell.length_a   1.000
_cell.length_b   1.000
_cell.length_c   1.000
_cell.angle_alpha   90.00
_cell.angle_beta   90.00
_cell.angle_gamma   90.00
#
_symmetry.space_group_name_H-M   'P 1'
#
loop_
_entity.id
_entity.type
_entity.pdbx_description
1 polymer ?
#
loop_
_entity_poly.entity_id
_entity_poly.type
_entity_poly.pdbx_seq_one_letter_code
_entity_poly.pdbx_strand_id
1 'polypeptide(L)'
;METKYFVSHDGNRHDLFDTLEQAEHYILKQTGWTDAEIADKWEFVKKECSLYGGDPFSSNSRHSLWFIDELKLSNGVIMEVDGQSFDDYVESMSDERGTEEFAETKRRMVGYYLGGRDGA
;
A
#
# COMPACT_ATOMS: atom_id res chain seq x y z
N MET A 1 -2.72 -8.80 16.57
CA MET A 1 -2.76 -7.80 15.50
C MET A 1 -1.54 -8.02 14.64
N GLU A 2 -1.74 -7.97 13.34
CA GLU A 2 -0.72 -8.20 12.32
C GLU A 2 -0.64 -6.96 11.44
N THR A 3 0.56 -6.52 11.10
CA THR A 3 0.77 -5.44 10.11
C THR A 3 1.14 -6.07 8.78
N LYS A 4 0.52 -5.58 7.71
CA LYS A 4 0.83 -5.95 6.33
C LYS A 4 1.01 -4.69 5.49
N TYR A 5 1.75 -4.81 4.39
CA TYR A 5 2.03 -3.71 3.47
C TYR A 5 1.40 -4.03 2.12
N PHE A 6 0.33 -3.32 1.78
CA PHE A 6 -0.40 -3.50 0.53
C PHE A 6 0.25 -2.65 -0.56
N VAL A 7 0.53 -3.26 -1.71
CA VAL A 7 1.09 -2.55 -2.87
C VAL A 7 0.04 -2.38 -3.95
N SER A 8 -0.07 -1.16 -4.47
CA SER A 8 -0.84 -0.86 -5.66
C SER A 8 -0.07 0.01 -6.65
N HIS A 9 -0.48 -0.06 -7.92
CA HIS A 9 0.01 0.80 -9.00
C HIS A 9 -1.17 1.37 -9.78
N ASP A 10 -1.29 2.70 -9.81
CA ASP A 10 -2.36 3.40 -10.51
C ASP A 10 -3.76 2.87 -10.11
N GLY A 11 -3.95 2.66 -8.80
CA GLY A 11 -5.20 2.11 -8.25
C GLY A 11 -5.43 0.61 -8.51
N ASN A 12 -4.47 -0.10 -9.12
CA ASN A 12 -4.56 -1.55 -9.33
C ASN A 12 -3.81 -2.30 -8.23
N ARG A 13 -4.44 -3.31 -7.66
CA ARG A 13 -3.85 -4.20 -6.66
C ARG A 13 -2.71 -5.02 -7.26
N HIS A 14 -1.60 -5.11 -6.53
CA HIS A 14 -0.53 -6.06 -6.79
C HIS A 14 -0.53 -7.18 -5.75
N ASP A 15 -0.03 -6.90 -4.54
CA ASP A 15 0.13 -7.93 -3.51
C ASP A 15 0.16 -7.35 -2.09
N LEU A 16 0.22 -8.23 -1.11
CA LEU A 16 0.27 -7.93 0.31
C LEU A 16 1.52 -8.57 0.94
N PHE A 17 2.39 -7.73 1.52
CA PHE A 17 3.69 -8.15 2.04
C PHE A 17 3.74 -8.12 3.56
N ASP A 18 4.67 -8.90 4.14
CA ASP A 18 4.85 -9.00 5.60
C ASP A 18 5.67 -7.84 6.16
N THR A 19 6.51 -7.23 5.32
CA THR A 19 7.38 -6.10 5.71
C THR A 19 7.37 -5.00 4.67
N LEU A 20 7.65 -3.77 5.10
CA LEU A 20 7.81 -2.63 4.21
C LEU A 20 8.92 -2.89 3.19
N GLU A 21 10.06 -3.42 3.64
CA GLU A 21 11.21 -3.75 2.76
C GLU A 21 10.83 -4.71 1.63
N GLN A 22 9.99 -5.72 1.88
CA GLN A 22 9.50 -6.62 0.84
C GLN A 22 8.62 -5.89 -0.19
N ALA A 23 7.74 -5.00 0.26
CA ALA A 23 6.92 -4.17 -0.62
C ALA A 23 7.77 -3.20 -1.46
N GLU A 24 8.77 -2.54 -0.85
CA GLU A 24 9.73 -1.68 -1.54
C GLU A 24 10.51 -2.46 -2.60
N HIS A 25 11.07 -3.62 -2.23
CA HIS A 25 11.79 -4.50 -3.16
C HIS A 25 10.91 -4.95 -4.33
N TYR A 26 9.64 -5.27 -4.08
CA TYR A 26 8.72 -5.64 -5.15
C TYR A 26 8.58 -4.51 -6.17
N ILE A 27 8.33 -3.27 -5.72
CA ILE A 27 8.19 -2.10 -6.60
C ILE A 27 9.49 -1.84 -7.38
N LEU A 28 10.65 -1.89 -6.70
CA LEU A 28 11.95 -1.69 -7.34
C LEU A 28 12.21 -2.72 -8.45
N LYS A 29 11.84 -3.98 -8.23
CA LYS A 29 11.93 -5.02 -9.27
C LYS A 29 10.98 -4.74 -10.45
N GLN A 30 9.76 -4.27 -10.20
CA GLN A 30 8.84 -3.87 -11.28
C GLN A 30 9.36 -2.69 -12.10
N THR A 31 10.19 -1.83 -11.48
CA THR A 31 10.83 -0.69 -12.15
C THR A 31 12.21 -1.03 -12.76
N GLY A 32 12.64 -2.30 -12.69
CA GLY A 32 13.80 -2.83 -13.40
C GLY A 32 15.09 -2.92 -12.57
N TRP A 33 15.04 -2.70 -11.26
CA TRP A 33 16.21 -2.83 -10.40
C TRP A 33 16.58 -4.29 -10.17
N THR A 34 17.88 -4.57 -10.14
CA THR A 34 18.42 -5.87 -9.74
C THR A 34 18.56 -5.98 -8.21
N ASP A 35 18.57 -7.20 -7.67
CA ASP A 35 18.79 -7.42 -6.24
C ASP A 35 20.10 -6.80 -5.72
N ALA A 36 21.15 -6.81 -6.55
CA ALA A 36 22.43 -6.19 -6.22
C ALA A 36 22.34 -4.66 -6.12
N GLU A 37 21.59 -4.01 -7.03
CA GLU A 37 21.40 -2.56 -6.97
C GLU A 37 20.56 -2.13 -5.79
N ILE A 38 19.53 -2.91 -5.45
CA ILE A 38 18.69 -2.63 -4.28
C ILE A 38 19.54 -2.70 -3.01
N ALA A 39 20.31 -3.78 -2.83
CA ALA A 39 21.17 -3.96 -1.66
C ALA A 39 22.25 -2.88 -1.52
N ASP A 40 22.79 -2.38 -2.64
CA ASP A 40 23.88 -1.40 -2.65
C ASP A 40 23.38 0.06 -2.52
N LYS A 41 22.25 0.39 -3.17
CA LYS A 41 21.86 1.79 -3.38
C LYS A 41 20.56 2.20 -2.69
N TRP A 42 19.69 1.27 -2.30
CA TRP A 42 18.32 1.62 -1.90
C TRP A 42 18.27 2.50 -0.65
N GLU A 43 19.01 2.14 0.40
CA GLU A 43 19.10 2.93 1.63
C GLU A 43 19.62 4.35 1.37
N PHE A 44 20.57 4.50 0.44
CA PHE A 44 21.07 5.81 0.03
C PHE A 44 19.98 6.62 -0.68
N VAL A 45 19.25 6.03 -1.64
CA VAL A 45 18.14 6.71 -2.33
C VAL A 45 17.06 7.16 -1.36
N LYS A 46 16.61 6.29 -0.44
CA LYS A 46 15.61 6.65 0.57
C LYS A 46 16.05 7.84 1.41
N LYS A 47 17.30 7.83 1.87
CA LYS A 47 17.87 8.91 2.68
C LYS A 47 17.89 10.24 1.90
N GLU A 48 18.40 10.24 0.67
CA GLU A 48 18.46 11.44 -0.15
C GLU A 48 17.07 11.97 -0.49
N CYS A 49 16.12 11.10 -0.87
CA CYS A 49 14.73 11.50 -1.13
C CYS A 49 14.08 12.13 0.11
N SER A 50 14.25 11.51 1.29
CA SER A 50 13.71 12.02 2.56
C SER A 50 14.21 13.43 2.90
N LEU A 51 15.49 13.72 2.64
CA LEU A 51 16.08 15.05 2.88
C LEU A 51 15.40 16.17 2.07
N TYR A 52 14.88 15.84 0.89
CA TYR A 52 14.26 16.80 -0.02
C TYR A 52 12.73 16.65 -0.11
N GLY A 53 12.13 15.80 0.74
CA GLY A 53 10.69 15.49 0.69
C GLY A 53 10.24 14.82 -0.61
N GLY A 54 11.17 14.18 -1.32
CA GLY A 54 10.91 13.45 -2.54
C GLY A 54 10.37 12.05 -2.27
N ASP A 55 9.64 11.51 -3.24
CA ASP A 55 9.23 10.12 -3.24
C ASP A 55 10.28 9.27 -3.97
N PRO A 56 10.86 8.25 -3.31
CA PRO A 56 11.95 7.45 -3.88
C PRO A 56 11.50 6.53 -5.03
N PHE A 57 10.20 6.36 -5.26
CA PHE A 57 9.66 5.61 -6.40
C PHE A 57 9.37 6.49 -7.61
N SER A 58 9.48 7.82 -7.47
CA SER A 58 9.28 8.74 -8.58
C SER A 58 10.41 8.62 -9.62
N SER A 59 10.06 8.73 -10.90
CA SER A 59 11.03 8.64 -12.00
C SER A 59 10.77 9.71 -13.06
N ASN A 60 11.84 10.20 -13.71
CA ASN A 60 11.75 11.15 -14.82
C ASN A 60 10.89 12.40 -14.51
N SER A 61 11.02 12.95 -13.31
CA SER A 61 10.25 14.10 -12.84
C SER A 61 8.72 13.91 -12.81
N ARG A 62 8.25 12.65 -12.80
CA ARG A 62 6.85 12.30 -12.58
C ARG A 62 6.70 11.67 -11.20
N HIS A 63 5.61 12.03 -10.52
CA HIS A 63 5.19 11.35 -9.31
C HIS A 63 5.02 9.86 -9.56
N SER A 64 5.42 9.04 -8.59
CA SER A 64 5.13 7.62 -8.64
C SER A 64 3.62 7.41 -8.62
N LEU A 65 3.18 6.40 -9.39
CA LEU A 65 1.84 5.84 -9.27
C LEU A 65 1.85 4.57 -8.41
N TRP A 66 3.01 4.22 -7.82
CA TRP A 66 3.12 3.15 -6.84
C TRP A 66 2.81 3.67 -5.44
N PHE A 67 1.97 2.92 -4.74
CA PHE A 67 1.58 3.22 -3.37
C PHE A 67 1.81 1.99 -2.49
N ILE A 68 2.22 2.25 -1.25
CA ILE A 68 2.31 1.24 -0.19
C ILE A 68 1.43 1.72 0.96
N ASP A 69 0.36 0.99 1.23
CA ASP A 69 -0.54 1.27 2.34
C ASP A 69 -0.24 0.30 3.51
N GLU A 70 -0.09 0.82 4.73
CA GLU A 70 0.05 0.01 5.94
C GLU A 70 -1.33 -0.48 6.41
N LEU A 71 -1.54 -1.78 6.46
CA LEU A 71 -2.77 -2.39 6.98
C LEU A 71 -2.53 -3.02 8.35
N LYS A 72 -3.30 -2.60 9.36
CA LYS A 72 -3.40 -3.36 10.61
C LYS A 72 -4.57 -4.31 10.56
N LEU A 73 -4.28 -5.59 10.71
CA LEU A 73 -5.25 -6.68 10.64
C LEU A 73 -5.47 -7.32 12.02
N SER A 74 -6.71 -7.73 12.28
CA SER A 74 -7.08 -8.58 13.40
C SER A 74 -7.94 -9.72 12.90
N ASN A 75 -7.45 -10.96 12.99
CA ASN A 75 -8.15 -12.16 12.49
C ASN A 75 -8.62 -12.04 11.02
N GLY A 76 -7.79 -11.45 10.16
CA GLY A 76 -8.11 -11.24 8.74
C GLY A 76 -9.07 -10.08 8.46
N VAL A 77 -9.44 -9.30 9.48
CA VAL A 77 -10.26 -8.09 9.34
C VAL A 77 -9.37 -6.85 9.37
N ILE A 78 -9.62 -5.91 8.46
CA ILE A 78 -8.92 -4.62 8.41
C ILE A 78 -9.40 -3.74 9.56
N MET A 79 -8.47 -3.32 10.40
CA MET A 79 -8.72 -2.44 11.54
C MET A 79 -8.30 -1.01 11.23
N GLU A 80 -7.12 -0.84 10.59
CA GLU A 80 -6.56 0.46 10.21
C GLU A 80 -5.91 0.39 8.83
N VAL A 81 -5.90 1.54 8.15
CA VAL A 81 -5.16 1.83 6.91
C VAL A 81 -4.33 3.09 7.17
N ASP A 82 -3.01 3.02 7.02
CA ASP A 82 -2.07 4.12 7.28
C ASP A 82 -2.26 4.81 8.64
N GLY A 83 -2.59 4.02 9.67
CA GLY A 83 -2.85 4.50 11.02
C GLY A 83 -4.21 5.17 11.23
N GLN A 84 -5.04 5.28 10.20
CA GLN A 84 -6.43 5.71 10.30
C GLN A 84 -7.34 4.48 10.51
N SER A 85 -8.37 4.60 11.36
CA SER A 85 -9.34 3.50 11.51
C SER A 85 -10.02 3.18 10.17
N PHE A 86 -10.26 1.91 9.89
CA PHE A 86 -10.81 1.51 8.60
C PHE A 86 -12.19 2.10 8.33
N ASP A 87 -13.01 2.31 9.37
CA ASP A 87 -14.31 2.96 9.24
C ASP A 87 -14.16 4.45 8.91
N ASP A 88 -13.23 5.17 9.55
CA ASP A 88 -12.96 6.58 9.22
C ASP A 88 -12.39 6.72 7.80
N TYR A 89 -11.54 5.77 7.39
CA TYR A 89 -10.98 5.73 6.04
C TYR A 89 -12.09 5.56 4.99
N VAL A 90 -12.99 4.59 5.19
CA VAL A 90 -14.14 4.38 4.30
C VAL A 90 -15.04 5.60 4.25
N GLU A 91 -15.39 6.16 5.41
CA GLU A 91 -16.24 7.36 5.52
C GLU A 91 -15.63 8.56 4.79
N SER A 92 -14.30 8.70 4.77
CA SER A 92 -13.62 9.78 4.04
C SER A 92 -13.79 9.71 2.52
N MET A 93 -14.23 8.57 1.98
CA MET A 93 -14.42 8.31 0.55
C MET A 93 -15.84 7.84 0.20
N SER A 94 -16.78 7.90 1.16
CA SER A 94 -18.17 7.48 1.00
C SER A 94 -19.13 8.45 1.71
N ASP A 95 -20.38 8.03 1.86
CA ASP A 95 -21.37 8.67 2.73
C ASP A 95 -21.20 8.24 4.21
N GLU A 96 -22.01 8.83 5.09
CA GLU A 96 -22.01 8.61 6.53
C GLU A 96 -22.19 7.14 6.92
N ARG A 97 -21.64 6.78 8.10
CA ARG A 97 -21.76 5.44 8.66
C ARG A 97 -23.23 5.03 8.84
N GLY A 98 -23.53 3.79 8.45
CA GLY A 98 -24.87 3.20 8.55
C GLY A 98 -25.73 3.36 7.29
N THR A 99 -25.24 4.08 6.28
CA THR A 99 -25.83 4.11 4.94
C THR A 99 -25.48 2.84 4.15
N GLU A 100 -26.28 2.55 3.11
CA GLU A 100 -25.98 1.47 2.16
C GLU A 100 -24.69 1.75 1.38
N GLU A 101 -24.46 3.02 1.01
CA GLU A 101 -23.25 3.46 0.30
C GLU A 101 -21.97 3.23 1.12
N PHE A 102 -22.00 3.52 2.42
CA PHE A 102 -20.89 3.19 3.32
C PHE A 102 -20.61 1.69 3.34
N ALA A 103 -21.66 0.86 3.46
CA ALA A 103 -21.52 -0.59 3.50
C ALA A 103 -21.02 -1.19 2.17
N GLU A 104 -21.41 -0.62 1.04
CA GLU A 104 -20.90 -0.97 -0.29
C GLU A 104 -19.44 -0.58 -0.45
N THR A 105 -19.08 0.65 -0.09
CA THR A 105 -17.71 1.13 -0.18
C THR A 105 -16.78 0.32 0.73
N LYS A 106 -17.21 0.00 1.95
CA LYS A 106 -16.48 -0.87 2.86
C LYS A 106 -16.21 -2.25 2.25
N ARG A 107 -17.23 -2.88 1.67
CA ARG A 107 -17.08 -4.17 0.98
C ARG A 107 -16.11 -4.09 -0.19
N ARG A 108 -16.20 -3.03 -1.00
CA ARG A 108 -15.28 -2.78 -2.12
C ARG A 108 -13.84 -2.63 -1.64
N MET A 109 -13.61 -1.87 -0.56
CA MET A 109 -12.26 -1.67 0.00
C MET A 109 -11.69 -2.95 0.61
N VAL A 110 -12.51 -3.76 1.29
CA VAL A 110 -12.07 -5.09 1.73
C VAL A 110 -11.66 -5.96 0.54
N GLY A 111 -12.45 -5.96 -0.54
CA GLY A 111 -12.10 -6.66 -1.78
C GLY A 111 -10.82 -6.12 -2.42
N TYR A 112 -10.62 -4.80 -2.41
CA TYR A 112 -9.43 -4.16 -2.95
C TYR A 112 -8.17 -4.55 -2.18
N TYR A 113 -8.19 -4.54 -0.85
CA TYR A 113 -7.02 -4.87 -0.04
C TYR A 113 -6.77 -6.38 0.09
N LEU A 114 -7.83 -7.18 0.24
CA LEU A 114 -7.72 -8.60 0.62
C LEU A 114 -8.19 -9.59 -0.48
N GLY A 115 -8.86 -9.12 -1.54
CA GLY A 115 -9.59 -9.94 -2.53
C GLY A 115 -8.75 -10.77 -3.50
N GLY A 116 -7.49 -11.07 -3.16
CA GLY A 116 -6.66 -12.05 -3.89
C GLY A 116 -6.47 -13.38 -3.16
N ARG A 117 -7.20 -13.63 -2.07
CA ARG A 117 -7.12 -14.91 -1.34
C ARG A 117 -8.02 -16.03 -1.86
N ASP A 118 -8.76 -15.79 -2.95
CA ASP A 118 -9.50 -16.85 -3.65
C ASP A 118 -8.69 -17.34 -4.85
N GLY A 119 -7.79 -18.31 -4.63
CA GLY A 119 -7.06 -18.94 -5.73
C GLY A 119 -5.85 -19.80 -5.36
N ALA A 120 -6.06 -20.89 -4.62
CA ALA A 120 -5.27 -22.13 -4.73
C ALA A 120 -6.10 -23.32 -4.21
#